data_AF-A0A529XEG1-F1
#
_entry.id   AF-A0A529XEG1-F1
#
_cell.length_a   1.000
_cell.length_b   1.000
_cell.length_c   1.000
_cell.angle_alpha   90.00
_cell.angle_beta   90.00
_cell.angle_gamma   90.00
#
_symmetry.space_group_name_H-M   'P 1'
#
loop_
_entity.id
_entity.type
_entity.pdbx_description
1 polymer ?
#
loop_
_entity_poly.entity_id
_entity_poly.type
_entity_poly.pdbx_seq_one_letter_code
_entity_poly.pdbx_strand_id
1 'polypeptide(L)'
;MFNSLFFDSERYDLSAVGRVKMNMRLELKAEDTVRVLRKEDILAVVKTLVELRDGKGEIDDIDNLGNRRVRSVGELMENQYRVGLLRMERAIKERMSSIEIDTVMPQDLINAKPAAAAVREFFGSSQLSQFMDQTNPLSEITHKRRLSALGPGGLTRERAGFE
;
A
#
# COMPACT_ATOMS: atom_id res chain seq x y z
N MET A 1 11.24 -19.33 -5.01
CA MET A 1 10.12 -18.67 -5.71
C MET A 1 8.86 -18.57 -4.84
N PHE A 2 8.40 -19.65 -4.19
CA PHE A 2 7.22 -19.57 -3.31
C PHE A 2 7.43 -18.69 -2.06
N ASN A 3 8.53 -18.87 -1.35
CA ASN A 3 8.80 -18.12 -0.10
C ASN A 3 8.81 -16.59 -0.31
N SER A 4 9.34 -16.13 -1.45
CA SER A 4 9.43 -14.71 -1.79
C SER A 4 8.09 -14.03 -2.11
N LEU A 5 6.99 -14.79 -2.24
CA LEU A 5 5.68 -14.21 -2.57
C LEU A 5 4.94 -13.68 -1.33
N PHE A 6 5.04 -14.40 -0.21
CA PHE A 6 4.18 -14.17 0.96
C PHE A 6 4.93 -14.07 2.29
N PHE A 7 6.15 -14.61 2.36
CA PHE A 7 6.94 -14.73 3.59
C PHE A 7 8.15 -13.80 3.62
N ASP A 8 8.32 -12.98 2.58
CA ASP A 8 9.43 -12.04 2.44
C ASP A 8 8.92 -10.61 2.68
N SER A 9 9.45 -9.98 3.73
CA SER A 9 9.06 -8.63 4.16
C SER A 9 9.44 -7.52 3.18
N GLU A 10 10.39 -7.77 2.27
CA GLU A 10 10.74 -6.80 1.23
C GLU A 10 9.69 -6.77 0.10
N ARG A 11 8.96 -7.87 -0.07
CA ARG A 11 8.02 -8.06 -1.20
C ARG A 11 6.56 -8.08 -0.78
N TYR A 12 6.27 -8.43 0.47
CA TYR A 12 4.92 -8.59 0.98
C TYR A 12 4.76 -7.91 2.35
N ASP A 13 3.76 -7.04 2.46
CA ASP A 13 3.45 -6.31 3.68
C ASP A 13 1.92 -6.17 3.79
N LEU A 14 1.31 -6.81 4.80
CA LEU A 14 -0.11 -6.62 5.13
C LEU A 14 -0.43 -5.20 5.61
N SER A 15 0.59 -4.42 5.97
CA SER A 15 0.52 -3.26 6.87
C SER A 15 0.01 -3.64 8.27
N ALA A 16 0.20 -2.74 9.22
CA ALA A 16 -0.36 -2.91 10.57
C ALA A 16 -1.89 -3.09 10.53
N VAL A 17 -2.58 -2.35 9.65
CA VAL A 17 -4.05 -2.40 9.55
C VAL A 17 -4.51 -3.74 9.00
N GLY A 18 -3.85 -4.28 7.96
CA GLY A 18 -4.21 -5.58 7.41
C GLY A 18 -3.99 -6.70 8.41
N ARG A 19 -2.92 -6.64 9.20
CA ARG A 19 -2.68 -7.60 10.29
C ARG A 19 -3.76 -7.53 11.37
N VAL A 20 -4.10 -6.34 11.86
CA VAL A 20 -5.17 -6.16 12.86
C VAL A 20 -6.49 -6.70 12.34
N LYS A 21 -6.88 -6.36 11.10
CA LYS A 21 -8.12 -6.84 10.49
C LYS A 21 -8.17 -8.36 10.32
N MET A 22 -7.07 -8.97 9.87
CA MET A 22 -6.96 -10.42 9.76
C MET A 22 -7.08 -11.10 11.12
N ASN A 23 -6.38 -10.58 12.13
CA ASN A 23 -6.46 -11.10 13.49
C ASN A 23 -7.88 -11.02 14.06
N MET A 24 -8.57 -9.90 13.86
CA MET A 24 -9.95 -9.73 14.31
C MET A 24 -10.91 -10.69 13.61
N ARG A 25 -10.78 -10.86 12.29
CA ARG A 25 -11.71 -11.68 11.49
C ARG A 25 -11.54 -13.19 11.70
N LEU A 26 -10.30 -13.62 11.95
CA LEU A 26 -9.91 -15.03 12.09
C LEU A 26 -9.60 -15.43 13.54
N GLU A 27 -9.84 -14.53 14.49
CA GLU A 27 -9.58 -14.72 15.93
C GLU A 27 -8.13 -15.13 16.26
N LEU A 28 -7.17 -14.55 15.54
CA LEU A 28 -5.74 -14.85 15.71
C LEU A 28 -5.09 -13.88 16.71
N LYS A 29 -4.06 -14.36 17.42
CA LYS A 29 -3.30 -13.59 18.44
C LYS A 29 -1.91 -13.19 17.99
N ALA A 30 -1.71 -12.95 16.69
CA ALA A 30 -0.43 -12.50 16.17
C ALA A 30 -0.15 -11.05 16.62
N GLU A 31 1.12 -10.69 16.82
CA GLU A 31 1.48 -9.29 17.04
C GLU A 31 1.24 -8.44 15.78
N ASP A 32 0.86 -7.18 15.96
CA ASP A 32 0.62 -6.21 14.88
C ASP A 32 1.89 -5.87 14.07
N THR A 33 3.06 -6.19 14.64
CA THR A 33 4.38 -6.06 14.02
C THR A 33 4.64 -7.14 12.96
N VAL A 34 3.95 -8.28 13.03
CA VAL A 34 4.14 -9.40 12.09
C VAL A 34 3.33 -9.14 10.82
N ARG A 35 3.97 -8.56 9.81
CA ARG A 35 3.26 -8.10 8.60
C ARG A 35 3.33 -9.02 7.39
N VAL A 36 4.15 -10.07 7.44
CA VAL A 36 4.15 -11.15 6.44
C VAL A 36 3.08 -12.18 6.78
N LEU A 37 2.65 -12.99 5.79
CA LEU A 37 1.74 -14.10 6.05
C LEU A 37 2.46 -15.22 6.81
N ARG A 38 1.72 -15.88 7.70
CA ARG A 38 2.17 -17.08 8.39
C ARG A 38 1.38 -18.30 7.91
N LYS A 39 1.90 -19.50 8.17
CA LYS A 39 1.22 -20.74 7.77
C LYS A 39 -0.12 -20.88 8.49
N GLU A 40 -0.16 -20.47 9.76
CA GLU A 40 -1.34 -20.45 10.61
C GLU A 40 -2.42 -19.53 10.04
N ASP A 41 -2.03 -18.38 9.46
CA ASP A 41 -2.97 -17.44 8.83
C ASP A 41 -3.66 -18.10 7.64
N ILE A 42 -2.91 -18.80 6.79
CA ILE A 42 -3.44 -19.49 5.60
C ILE A 42 -4.39 -20.62 6.02
N LEU A 43 -4.01 -21.42 7.02
CA LEU A 43 -4.86 -22.51 7.52
C LEU A 43 -6.17 -21.97 8.11
N ALA A 44 -6.11 -20.85 8.86
CA ALA A 44 -7.29 -20.20 9.41
C ALA A 44 -8.23 -19.69 8.30
N VAL A 45 -7.69 -19.03 7.26
CA VAL A 45 -8.49 -18.58 6.10
C VAL A 45 -9.21 -19.74 5.43
N VAL A 46 -8.52 -20.85 5.16
CA VAL A 46 -9.12 -22.03 4.52
C VAL A 46 -10.20 -22.64 5.41
N LYS A 47 -9.95 -22.73 6.72
CA LYS A 47 -10.95 -23.24 7.69
C LYS A 47 -12.21 -22.38 7.68
N THR A 48 -12.08 -21.06 7.78
CA THR A 48 -13.22 -20.14 7.75
C THR A 48 -13.97 -20.23 6.43
N LEU A 49 -13.29 -20.40 5.30
CA LEU A 49 -13.95 -20.58 4.00
C LEU A 49 -14.81 -21.85 3.95
N VAL A 50 -14.34 -22.95 4.54
CA VAL A 50 -15.11 -24.21 4.65
C VAL A 50 -16.29 -24.04 5.60
N GLU A 51 -16.10 -23.39 6.75
CA GLU A 51 -17.19 -23.12 7.70
C GLU A 51 -18.30 -22.27 7.07
N LEU A 52 -17.95 -21.24 6.31
CA LEU A 52 -18.91 -20.42 5.57
C LEU A 52 -19.69 -21.23 4.54
N ARG A 53 -19.03 -22.17 3.86
CA ARG A 53 -19.70 -23.09 2.93
C ARG A 53 -20.67 -24.03 3.64
N ASP A 54 -20.34 -24.45 4.86
CA ASP A 54 -21.21 -25.27 5.72
C ASP A 54 -22.33 -24.44 6.39
N GLY A 55 -22.45 -23.15 6.08
CA GLY A 55 -23.46 -22.24 6.65
C GLY A 55 -23.14 -21.77 8.07
N LYS A 56 -21.91 -21.92 8.54
CA LYS A 56 -21.45 -21.48 9.86
C LYS A 56 -20.71 -20.16 9.72
N GLY A 57 -21.30 -19.10 10.28
CA GLY A 57 -20.77 -17.74 10.22
C GLY A 57 -21.46 -16.87 9.17
N GLU A 58 -21.03 -15.62 9.07
CA GLU A 58 -21.62 -14.61 8.16
C GLU A 58 -20.61 -14.17 7.09
N ILE A 59 -21.14 -13.87 5.91
CA ILE A 59 -20.37 -13.32 4.78
C ILE A 59 -20.15 -11.82 5.04
N ASP A 60 -18.95 -11.34 4.75
CA ASP A 60 -18.61 -9.93 4.93
C ASP A 60 -19.26 -9.05 3.85
N ASP A 61 -19.88 -7.95 4.28
CA ASP A 61 -20.38 -6.91 3.39
C ASP A 61 -19.23 -5.99 2.94
N ILE A 62 -19.06 -5.85 1.63
CA ILE A 62 -18.02 -5.03 0.99
C ILE A 62 -18.29 -3.52 1.13
N ASP A 63 -19.54 -3.12 1.31
CA ASP A 63 -19.95 -1.72 1.40
C ASP A 63 -19.90 -1.18 2.82
N ASN A 64 -19.80 -2.06 3.81
CA ASN A 64 -19.60 -1.67 5.20
C ASN A 64 -18.35 -0.78 5.32
N LEU A 65 -18.53 0.42 5.87
CA LEU A 65 -17.43 1.38 6.07
C LEU A 65 -16.33 0.83 6.99
N GLY A 66 -16.64 -0.16 7.84
CA GLY A 66 -15.63 -0.90 8.59
C GLY A 66 -14.61 -1.62 7.71
N ASN A 67 -14.98 -1.97 6.47
CA ASN A 67 -14.15 -2.64 5.47
C ASN A 67 -13.59 -1.67 4.42
N ARG A 68 -13.98 -0.40 4.44
CA ARG A 68 -13.49 0.66 3.54
C ARG A 68 -12.56 1.62 4.28
N ARG A 69 -11.29 1.66 3.87
CA ARG A 69 -10.27 2.52 4.50
C ARG A 69 -10.01 3.76 3.66
N VAL A 70 -10.04 4.93 4.29
CA VAL A 70 -9.61 6.19 3.68
C VAL A 70 -8.08 6.27 3.70
N ARG A 71 -7.48 6.52 2.53
CA ARG A 71 -6.05 6.84 2.40
C ARG A 71 -5.88 8.34 2.19
N SER A 72 -5.06 8.97 3.02
CA SER A 72 -4.73 10.38 2.88
C SER A 72 -3.56 10.58 1.90
N VAL A 73 -3.35 11.84 1.49
CA VAL A 73 -2.23 12.20 0.58
C VAL A 73 -0.88 11.77 1.16
N GLY A 74 -0.70 11.87 2.48
CA GLY A 74 0.56 11.49 3.14
C GLY A 74 0.91 10.01 2.94
N GLU A 75 -0.06 9.11 3.13
CA GLU A 75 0.16 7.67 2.94
C GLU A 75 0.41 7.31 1.48
N LEU A 76 -0.32 7.92 0.55
CA LEU A 76 -0.11 7.67 -0.88
C LEU A 76 1.27 8.16 -1.34
N MET A 77 1.70 9.33 -0.86
CA MET A 77 3.03 9.86 -1.11
C MET A 77 4.10 8.96 -0.50
N GLU A 78 3.95 8.53 0.75
CA GLU A 78 4.91 7.64 1.43
C GLU A 78 5.17 6.38 0.61
N ASN A 79 4.12 5.77 0.07
CA ASN A 79 4.25 4.58 -0.77
C ASN A 79 5.06 4.86 -2.04
N GLN A 80 4.82 5.98 -2.73
CA GLN A 80 5.60 6.35 -3.92
C GLN A 80 7.04 6.71 -3.58
N TYR A 81 7.26 7.39 -2.46
CA TYR A 81 8.58 7.74 -1.98
C TYR A 81 9.38 6.49 -1.62
N ARG A 82 8.76 5.51 -0.97
CA ARG A 82 9.35 4.20 -0.67
C ARG A 82 9.83 3.48 -1.94
N VAL A 83 9.02 3.49 -3.02
CA VAL A 83 9.43 2.95 -4.32
C VAL A 83 10.66 3.69 -4.87
N GLY A 84 10.71 5.01 -4.73
CA GLY A 84 11.87 5.83 -5.10
C GLY A 84 13.14 5.47 -4.31
N LEU A 85 13.00 5.24 -3.00
CA LEU A 85 14.09 4.81 -2.12
C LEU A 85 14.60 3.41 -2.47
N LEU A 86 13.72 2.45 -2.75
CA LEU A 86 14.13 1.11 -3.18
C LEU A 86 14.94 1.13 -4.49
N ARG A 87 14.60 2.02 -5.43
CA ARG A 87 15.40 2.22 -6.65
C ARG A 87 16.78 2.81 -6.33
N MET A 88 16.83 3.77 -5.40
CA MET A 88 18.08 4.38 -4.95
C MET A 88 18.98 3.36 -4.25
N GLU A 89 18.42 2.54 -3.36
CA GLU A 89 19.13 1.47 -2.64
C GLU A 89 19.79 0.50 -3.61
N ARG A 90 19.06 0.05 -4.64
CA ARG A 90 19.61 -0.86 -5.68
C ARG A 90 20.81 -0.24 -6.40
N ALA A 91 20.68 1.02 -6.82
CA ALA A 91 21.76 1.74 -7.50
C ALA A 91 22.99 1.94 -6.59
N ILE A 92 22.77 2.19 -5.29
CA ILE A 92 23.85 2.30 -4.31
C ILE A 92 24.56 0.95 -4.14
N LYS A 93 23.82 -0.15 -3.96
CA LYS A 93 24.39 -1.50 -3.84
C LYS A 93 25.23 -1.88 -5.06
N GLU A 94 24.75 -1.59 -6.26
CA GLU A 94 25.45 -1.87 -7.52
C GLU A 94 26.74 -1.03 -7.70
N ARG A 95 26.71 0.24 -7.26
CA ARG A 95 27.90 1.09 -7.25
C ARG A 95 28.93 0.63 -6.23
N MET A 96 28.49 0.25 -5.03
CA MET A 96 29.38 -0.24 -3.98
C MET A 96 30.09 -1.54 -4.37
N SER A 97 29.47 -2.40 -5.17
CA SER A 97 30.14 -3.60 -5.69
C SER A 97 31.18 -3.33 -6.78
N SER A 98 31.17 -2.14 -7.38
CA SER A 98 31.99 -1.81 -8.55
C SER A 98 33.17 -0.87 -8.26
N ILE A 99 33.19 -0.22 -7.10
CA ILE A 99 34.17 0.83 -6.77
C ILE A 99 35.00 0.40 -5.55
N GLU A 100 36.30 0.69 -5.57
CA GLU A 100 37.19 0.50 -4.43
C GLU A 100 36.79 1.42 -3.27
N ILE A 101 36.55 0.84 -2.09
CA ILE A 101 35.90 1.52 -0.96
C ILE A 101 36.78 2.63 -0.35
N ASP A 102 38.10 2.52 -0.49
CA ASP A 102 39.07 3.36 0.23
C ASP A 102 39.04 4.85 -0.15
N THR A 103 38.47 5.19 -1.31
CA THR A 103 38.42 6.58 -1.82
C THR A 103 37.01 7.15 -1.95
N VAL A 104 35.96 6.38 -1.66
CA VAL A 104 34.58 6.79 -1.95
C VAL A 104 33.95 7.50 -0.76
N MET A 105 33.38 8.69 -1.00
CA MET A 105 32.57 9.38 0.00
C MET A 105 31.08 9.05 -0.18
N PRO A 106 30.27 9.04 0.90
CA PRO A 106 28.85 8.70 0.81
C PRO A 106 28.04 9.54 -0.19
N GLN A 107 28.41 10.81 -0.38
CA GLN A 107 27.77 11.70 -1.35
C GLN A 107 27.93 11.24 -2.81
N ASP A 108 28.99 10.47 -3.11
CA ASP A 108 29.27 9.98 -4.47
C ASP A 108 28.37 8.78 -4.83
N LEU A 109 27.87 8.07 -3.82
CA LEU A 109 26.96 6.94 -3.96
C LEU A 109 25.50 7.39 -4.08
N ILE A 110 25.13 8.49 -3.43
CA ILE A 110 23.74 8.94 -3.33
C ILE A 110 23.31 9.69 -4.59
N ASN A 111 22.31 9.16 -5.29
CA ASN A 111 21.65 9.86 -6.39
C ASN A 111 20.18 10.14 -6.03
N ALA A 112 19.84 11.41 -5.82
CA ALA A 112 18.48 11.81 -5.44
C ALA A 112 17.46 11.77 -6.60
N LYS A 113 17.90 11.63 -7.87
CA LYS A 113 17.01 11.69 -9.04
C LYS A 113 15.85 10.69 -8.99
N PRO A 114 16.03 9.41 -8.62
CA PRO A 114 14.93 8.44 -8.56
C PRO A 114 13.85 8.80 -7.54
N ALA A 115 14.25 9.28 -6.36
CA ALA A 115 13.30 9.70 -5.33
C ALA A 115 12.55 10.97 -5.74
N ALA A 116 13.26 11.97 -6.28
CA ALA A 116 12.64 13.20 -6.77
C ALA A 116 11.68 12.93 -7.96
N ALA A 117 12.03 12.01 -8.84
CA ALA A 117 11.18 11.59 -9.96
C ALA A 117 9.88 10.94 -9.46
N ALA A 118 9.95 10.04 -8.48
CA ALA A 118 8.75 9.41 -7.92
C ALA A 118 7.77 10.43 -7.31
N VAL A 119 8.28 11.46 -6.63
CA VAL A 119 7.45 12.55 -6.08
C VAL A 119 6.82 13.37 -7.21
N ARG A 120 7.59 13.75 -8.24
CA ARG A 120 7.05 14.51 -9.38
C ARG A 120 6.00 13.74 -10.15
N GLU A 121 6.23 12.44 -10.38
CA GLU A 121 5.28 11.56 -11.06
C GLU A 121 3.97 11.47 -10.28
N PHE A 122 4.04 11.30 -8.95
CA PHE A 122 2.86 11.29 -8.10
C PHE A 122 2.00 12.56 -8.25
N PHE A 123 2.60 13.75 -8.19
CA PHE A 123 1.83 15.00 -8.31
C PHE A 123 1.47 15.35 -9.76
N GLY A 124 2.24 14.90 -10.75
CA GLY A 124 2.06 15.26 -12.16
C GLY A 124 1.06 14.38 -12.92
N SER A 125 0.97 13.09 -12.59
CA SER A 125 0.17 12.13 -13.37
C SER A 125 -0.86 11.34 -12.55
N SER A 126 -0.89 11.49 -11.22
CA SER A 126 -1.91 10.81 -10.41
C SER A 126 -3.31 11.35 -10.71
N GLN A 127 -4.26 10.45 -10.91
CA GLN A 127 -5.69 10.79 -11.05
C GLN A 127 -6.26 11.53 -9.83
N LEU A 128 -5.61 11.39 -8.67
CA LEU A 128 -6.01 12.05 -7.41
C LEU A 128 -5.33 13.43 -7.24
N SER A 129 -4.33 13.75 -8.05
CA SER A 129 -3.69 15.07 -8.09
C SER A 129 -4.38 15.91 -9.16
N GLN A 130 -5.39 16.68 -8.76
CA GLN A 130 -6.26 17.43 -9.66
C GLN A 130 -6.07 18.95 -9.48
N PHE A 131 -6.38 19.72 -10.52
CA PHE A 131 -6.47 21.16 -10.42
C PHE A 131 -7.55 21.56 -9.40
N MET A 132 -7.20 22.45 -8.47
CA MET A 132 -8.12 22.91 -7.43
C MET A 132 -9.33 23.60 -8.06
N ASP A 133 -10.51 23.35 -7.49
CA ASP A 133 -11.72 24.07 -7.90
C ASP A 133 -11.78 25.38 -7.13
N GLN A 134 -11.62 26.48 -7.85
CA GLN A 134 -11.52 27.84 -7.31
C GLN A 134 -12.69 28.73 -7.71
N THR A 135 -13.83 28.13 -8.09
CA THR A 135 -15.02 28.90 -8.49
C THR A 135 -15.52 29.81 -7.35
N ASN A 136 -15.49 29.31 -6.11
CA ASN A 136 -15.82 30.05 -4.90
C ASN A 136 -15.25 29.33 -3.65
N PRO A 137 -15.23 29.95 -2.46
CA PRO A 137 -14.65 29.32 -1.27
C PRO A 137 -15.31 27.99 -0.86
N LEU A 138 -16.61 27.81 -1.14
CA LEU A 138 -17.32 26.57 -0.83
C LEU A 138 -16.87 25.43 -1.75
N SER A 139 -16.64 25.71 -3.04
CA SER A 139 -16.06 24.76 -3.99
C SER A 139 -14.69 24.27 -3.52
N GLU A 140 -13.82 25.17 -3.06
CA GLU A 140 -12.48 24.81 -2.58
C GLU A 140 -12.55 23.86 -1.36
N ILE A 141 -13.38 24.19 -0.37
CA ILE A 141 -13.55 23.36 0.84
C ILE A 141 -14.14 22.00 0.47
N THR A 142 -15.14 21.97 -0.41
CA THR A 142 -15.78 20.73 -0.86
C THR A 142 -14.80 19.84 -1.61
N HIS A 143 -13.95 20.42 -2.46
CA HIS A 143 -12.92 19.68 -3.19
C HIS A 143 -11.90 19.08 -2.22
N LYS A 144 -11.38 19.85 -1.26
CA LYS A 144 -10.41 19.36 -0.27
C LYS A 144 -10.95 18.25 0.64
N ARG A 145 -12.26 18.20 0.86
CA ARG A 145 -12.94 17.19 1.70
C ARG A 145 -13.53 16.02 0.92
N ARG A 146 -13.29 15.96 -0.39
CA ARG A 146 -13.83 14.90 -1.28
C ARG A 146 -13.09 13.58 -1.05
N LEU A 147 -13.86 12.50 -0.95
CA LEU A 147 -13.36 11.14 -1.00
C LEU A 147 -13.62 10.54 -2.38
N SER A 148 -12.68 9.73 -2.88
CA SER A 148 -12.78 9.04 -4.17
C SER A 148 -12.58 7.55 -3.96
N ALA A 149 -13.45 6.73 -4.54
CA ALA A 149 -13.25 5.29 -4.66
C ALA A 149 -12.41 4.92 -5.90
N LEU A 150 -12.13 5.89 -6.78
CA LEU A 150 -11.32 5.73 -7.98
C LEU A 150 -9.85 6.05 -7.70
N GLY A 151 -8.97 5.55 -8.56
CA GLY A 151 -7.52 5.80 -8.52
C GLY A 151 -6.70 4.54 -8.27
N PRO A 152 -5.38 4.66 -8.06
CA PRO A 152 -4.50 3.50 -7.87
C PRO A 152 -4.91 2.71 -6.63
N GLY A 153 -5.27 1.44 -6.84
CA GLY A 153 -5.77 0.54 -5.78
C GLY A 153 -7.25 0.70 -5.42
N GLY A 154 -7.99 1.53 -6.15
CA GLY A 154 -9.44 1.69 -6.03
C GLY A 154 -10.22 0.95 -7.13
N LEU A 155 -11.50 1.27 -7.24
CA LEU A 155 -12.40 0.74 -8.27
C LEU A 155 -12.14 1.43 -9.62
N THR A 156 -12.43 0.71 -10.71
CA THR A 156 -12.53 1.31 -12.05
C THR A 156 -13.96 1.72 -12.32
N ARG A 157 -14.19 2.72 -13.19
CA ARG A 157 -15.54 3.19 -13.53
C ARG A 157 -16.43 2.08 -14.11
N GLU A 158 -15.84 1.13 -14.84
CA GLU A 158 -16.55 -0.01 -15.42
C GLU A 158 -16.94 -1.07 -14.39
N ARG A 159 -16.20 -1.18 -13.28
CA ARG A 159 -16.49 -2.11 -12.17
C ARG A 159 -17.36 -1.52 -11.08
N ALA A 160 -17.50 -0.19 -11.04
CA ALA A 160 -18.44 0.50 -10.17
C ALA A 160 -19.86 0.37 -10.75
N GLY A 161 -20.40 -0.85 -10.72
CA GLY A 161 -21.80 -1.12 -11.02
C GLY A 161 -22.70 -0.81 -9.83
N PHE A 162 -24.01 -0.87 -10.06
CA PHE A 162 -24.98 -0.97 -8.99
C PHE A 162 -25.04 -2.44 -8.55
N GLU A 163 -24.33 -2.79 -7.48
CA GLU A 163 -24.60 -4.00 -6.70
C GLU A 163 -25.82 -3.77 -5.78
#